data_AF-A0A356QJJ7-F1
#
_entry.id   AF-A0A356QJJ7-F1
#
_cell.length_a   1.000
_cell.length_b   1.000
_cell.length_c   1.000
_cell.angle_alpha   90.00
_cell.angle_beta   90.00
_cell.angle_gamma   90.00
#
_symmetry.space_group_name_H-M   'P 1'
#
loop_
_entity.id
_entity.type
_entity.pdbx_description
1 polymer ?
#
loop_
_entity_poly.entity_id
_entity_poly.type
_entity_poly.pdbx_seq_one_letter_code
_entity_poly.pdbx_strand_id
1 'polypeptide(L)'
;PDMAGQVENYEEAALNPILYEDRPDWFRTWEETGLITHNDLNNDGRIQMYNNAADFSDRGWEGNELEVNNDILVLANPEIANLPGWVVGLIAAGGIAAALSTAAGLLLAISSAISHDLIKTMINPKISEKGEMLAARISMAGAILLATYLGLNPPGFAAQTVALAFGIAGASLFPALMMGIFSKRMNNKGAIAGMLTGLICTLLYIFTYLGWFFIPGTNMLANTPDNWILGISPLSFGAVGALINFAVAFVVSNATDAPPQEIQDLVESVRYPKGAGAAVDH
;
A
#
# COMPACT_ATOMS: atom_id res chain seq x y z
N PRO A 1 -33.76 12.33 16.90
CA PRO A 1 -33.47 13.77 17.08
C PRO A 1 -32.46 14.21 16.00
N ASP A 2 -32.94 15.03 15.07
CA ASP A 2 -32.32 15.78 13.97
C ASP A 2 -30.78 15.99 13.93
N MET A 3 -30.00 14.91 14.00
CA MET A 3 -28.53 14.93 13.98
C MET A 3 -27.94 14.36 12.67
N ALA A 4 -28.79 13.95 11.71
CA ALA A 4 -28.35 13.46 10.41
C ALA A 4 -27.95 14.57 9.41
N GLY A 5 -28.00 15.84 9.85
CA GLY A 5 -27.87 17.03 8.98
C GLY A 5 -26.81 18.04 9.40
N GLN A 6 -25.83 17.67 10.23
CA GLN A 6 -24.71 18.55 10.57
C GLN A 6 -23.42 17.86 10.11
N VAL A 7 -22.90 18.05 8.89
CA VAL A 7 -22.97 19.19 7.99
C VAL A 7 -22.57 18.67 6.60
N GLU A 8 -23.32 18.99 5.54
CA GLU A 8 -23.01 18.49 4.18
C GLU A 8 -21.76 19.13 3.57
N ASN A 9 -21.23 20.19 4.18
CA ASN A 9 -20.06 20.95 3.71
C ASN A 9 -19.07 21.23 4.85
N TYR A 10 -17.78 21.01 4.58
CA TYR A 10 -16.64 21.32 5.45
C TYR A 10 -16.67 22.77 5.95
N GLU A 11 -17.05 23.72 5.09
CA GLU A 11 -17.12 25.14 5.42
C GLU A 11 -18.16 25.43 6.52
N GLU A 12 -19.33 24.80 6.48
CA GLU A 12 -20.36 24.99 7.50
C GLU A 12 -20.03 24.31 8.83
N ALA A 13 -19.28 23.19 8.79
CA ALA A 13 -18.78 22.51 9.99
C ALA A 13 -17.71 23.33 10.69
N ALA A 14 -16.84 23.98 9.90
CA ALA A 14 -15.93 25.00 10.42
C ALA A 14 -16.72 26.20 10.96
N LEU A 15 -17.83 26.60 10.37
CA LEU A 15 -18.61 27.75 10.85
C LEU A 15 -19.37 27.48 12.16
N ASN A 16 -19.79 26.25 12.46
CA ASN A 16 -20.58 25.92 13.66
C ASN A 16 -19.94 24.79 14.49
N PRO A 17 -18.92 25.09 15.31
CA PRO A 17 -18.27 24.10 16.17
C PRO A 17 -19.23 23.60 17.28
N ILE A 18 -19.37 22.28 17.38
CA ILE A 18 -20.20 21.61 18.40
C ILE A 18 -19.52 21.69 19.78
N LEU A 19 -20.32 21.73 20.85
CA LEU A 19 -19.79 21.56 22.20
C LEU A 19 -19.31 20.12 22.37
N TYR A 20 -18.20 19.93 23.06
CA TYR A 20 -17.64 18.60 23.33
C TYR A 20 -18.62 17.71 24.11
N GLU A 21 -19.44 18.29 24.99
CA GLU A 21 -20.46 17.55 25.74
C GLU A 21 -21.57 16.97 24.84
N ASP A 22 -21.88 17.68 23.75
CA ASP A 22 -22.93 17.35 22.77
C ASP A 22 -22.45 16.39 21.67
N ARG A 23 -21.21 15.89 21.76
CA ARG A 23 -20.65 15.00 20.74
C ARG A 23 -21.47 13.72 20.59
N PRO A 24 -21.65 13.23 19.34
CA PRO A 24 -22.48 12.07 19.05
C PRO A 24 -21.87 10.78 19.59
N ASP A 25 -22.70 9.75 19.77
CA ASP A 25 -22.27 8.49 20.39
C ASP A 25 -21.16 7.77 19.60
N TRP A 26 -21.18 7.83 18.26
CA TRP A 26 -20.08 7.30 17.44
C TRP A 26 -18.74 7.95 17.81
N PHE A 27 -18.73 9.27 18.03
CA PHE A 27 -17.51 9.99 18.40
C PHE A 27 -16.94 9.44 19.72
N ARG A 28 -17.81 9.21 20.72
CA ARG A 28 -17.41 8.64 22.02
C ARG A 28 -16.81 7.24 21.86
N THR A 29 -17.46 6.38 21.07
CA THR A 29 -16.98 5.02 20.81
C THR A 29 -15.56 5.02 20.23
N TRP A 30 -15.31 5.87 19.23
CA TRP A 30 -14.01 5.92 18.56
C TRP A 30 -12.95 6.72 19.34
N GLU A 31 -13.37 7.66 20.19
CA GLU A 31 -12.50 8.35 21.15
C GLU A 31 -11.96 7.39 22.23
N GLU A 32 -12.78 6.47 22.74
CA GLU A 32 -12.32 5.44 23.70
C GLU A 32 -11.22 4.54 23.12
N THR A 33 -11.22 4.33 21.80
CA THR A 33 -10.18 3.56 21.12
C THR A 33 -8.89 4.34 20.87
N GLY A 34 -8.90 5.67 21.08
CA GLY A 34 -7.80 6.57 20.75
C GLY A 34 -7.62 6.82 19.25
N LEU A 35 -8.57 6.38 18.41
CA LEU A 35 -8.55 6.58 16.96
C LEU A 35 -9.19 7.90 16.53
N ILE A 36 -9.90 8.54 17.48
CA ILE A 36 -10.26 9.95 17.45
C ILE A 36 -9.66 10.58 18.69
N THR A 37 -9.00 11.71 18.55
CA THR A 37 -8.51 12.50 19.68
C THR A 37 -9.01 13.92 19.57
N HIS A 38 -9.48 14.45 20.70
CA HIS A 38 -9.82 15.86 20.85
C HIS A 38 -8.84 16.50 21.84
N ASN A 39 -8.27 17.64 21.46
CA ASN A 39 -7.45 18.45 22.34
C ASN A 39 -7.90 19.90 22.23
N ASP A 40 -8.59 20.38 23.26
CA ASP A 40 -9.08 21.76 23.36
C ASP A 40 -7.90 22.72 23.55
N LEU A 41 -7.59 23.51 22.52
CA LEU A 41 -6.42 24.38 22.51
C LEU A 41 -6.72 25.74 23.14
N ASN A 42 -7.94 26.25 22.94
CA ASN A 42 -8.36 27.57 23.42
C ASN A 42 -9.24 27.52 24.69
N ASN A 43 -9.47 26.33 25.26
CA ASN A 43 -10.27 26.07 26.46
C ASN A 43 -11.72 26.55 26.34
N ASP A 44 -12.31 26.49 25.14
CA ASP A 44 -13.67 26.94 24.88
C ASP A 44 -14.73 25.81 24.98
N GLY A 45 -14.27 24.56 25.19
CA GLY A 45 -15.12 23.39 25.34
C GLY A 45 -15.80 22.93 24.04
N ARG A 46 -15.32 23.38 22.88
CA ARG A 46 -15.85 23.02 21.57
C ARG A 46 -14.92 22.08 20.81
N ILE A 47 -15.46 21.43 19.79
CA ILE A 47 -14.69 20.62 18.85
C ILE A 47 -14.49 21.47 17.59
N GLN A 48 -13.28 21.99 17.41
CA GLN A 48 -12.95 22.86 16.27
C GLN A 48 -12.12 22.09 15.23
N MET A 49 -12.67 22.00 14.01
CA MET A 49 -11.94 21.50 12.85
C MET A 49 -11.37 22.69 12.06
N TYR A 50 -10.04 22.78 12.04
CA TYR A 50 -9.31 23.89 11.43
C TYR A 50 -8.53 23.41 10.19
N ASN A 51 -8.55 24.22 9.13
CA ASN A 51 -7.66 24.07 7.98
C ASN A 51 -6.83 25.34 7.84
N ASN A 52 -5.51 25.17 7.75
CA ASN A 52 -4.52 26.23 7.60
C ASN A 52 -4.74 27.13 6.36
N ALA A 53 -5.61 26.76 5.43
CA ALA A 53 -5.96 27.57 4.26
C ALA A 53 -6.91 28.74 4.56
N ALA A 54 -7.58 28.77 5.71
CA ALA A 54 -8.53 29.81 6.09
C ALA A 54 -8.10 30.50 7.40
N ASP A 55 -8.29 31.82 7.46
CA ASP A 55 -7.98 32.63 8.64
C ASP A 55 -9.17 32.64 9.60
N PHE A 56 -8.97 32.08 10.80
CA PHE A 56 -9.96 32.03 11.87
C PHE A 56 -9.50 32.81 13.12
N SER A 57 -8.49 33.68 12.98
CA SER A 57 -7.95 34.47 14.09
C SER A 57 -9.01 35.36 14.77
N ASP A 58 -9.96 35.89 14.00
CA ASP A 58 -11.11 36.65 14.50
C ASP A 58 -12.02 35.85 15.45
N ARG A 59 -11.89 34.51 15.47
CA ARG A 59 -12.69 33.59 16.28
C ARG A 59 -11.92 33.04 17.49
N GLY A 60 -10.64 33.40 17.65
CA GLY A 60 -9.79 32.89 18.74
C GLY A 60 -9.40 31.41 18.58
N TRP A 61 -9.41 30.89 17.35
CA TRP A 61 -9.03 29.51 17.07
C TRP A 61 -7.51 29.37 17.01
N GLU A 62 -6.94 28.46 17.80
CA GLU A 62 -5.49 28.28 17.93
C GLU A 62 -4.94 27.09 17.12
N GLY A 63 -5.80 26.34 16.42
CA GLY A 63 -5.38 25.23 15.57
C GLY A 63 -6.47 24.20 15.36
N ASN A 64 -6.09 23.03 14.83
CA ASN A 64 -7.00 21.90 14.67
C ASN A 64 -7.05 21.11 15.98
N GLU A 65 -8.25 20.98 16.56
CA GLU A 65 -8.46 20.33 17.85
C GLU A 65 -8.92 18.88 17.71
N LEU A 66 -9.30 18.46 16.49
CA LEU A 66 -9.78 17.13 16.18
C LEU A 66 -8.82 16.38 15.25
N GLU A 67 -8.27 15.27 15.71
CA GLU A 67 -7.52 14.33 14.89
C GLU A 67 -8.34 13.05 14.70
N VAL A 68 -8.55 12.65 13.44
CA VAL A 68 -9.30 11.44 13.06
C VAL A 68 -8.38 10.52 12.29
N ASN A 69 -8.25 9.27 12.73
CA ASN A 69 -7.49 8.27 12.00
C ASN A 69 -8.18 7.94 10.66
N ASN A 70 -7.48 8.10 9.54
CA ASN A 70 -8.05 7.85 8.22
C ASN A 70 -8.52 6.40 8.00
N ASP A 71 -7.93 5.43 8.72
CA ASP A 71 -8.26 4.02 8.58
C ASP A 71 -9.59 3.64 9.27
N ILE A 72 -10.14 4.50 10.15
CA ILE A 72 -11.43 4.22 10.81
C ILE A 72 -12.65 4.73 10.06
N LEU A 73 -12.48 5.66 9.10
CA LEU A 73 -13.60 6.35 8.46
C LEU A 73 -14.60 5.37 7.83
N VAL A 74 -14.11 4.30 7.20
CA VAL A 74 -14.98 3.28 6.58
C VAL A 74 -15.76 2.48 7.62
N LEU A 75 -15.17 2.20 8.79
CA LEU A 75 -15.80 1.46 9.88
C LEU A 75 -16.75 2.33 10.72
N ALA A 76 -16.46 3.62 10.84
CA ALA A 76 -17.27 4.59 11.55
C ALA A 76 -18.49 5.05 10.72
N ASN A 77 -18.41 5.01 9.38
CA ASN A 77 -19.46 5.52 8.50
C ASN A 77 -20.86 4.93 8.75
N PRO A 78 -21.04 3.62 9.02
CA PRO A 78 -22.32 3.04 9.41
C PRO A 78 -22.91 3.64 10.69
N GLU A 79 -22.07 3.95 11.68
CA GLU A 79 -22.48 4.58 12.94
C GLU A 79 -22.82 6.05 12.74
N ILE A 80 -22.02 6.76 11.94
CA ILE A 80 -22.29 8.15 11.52
C ILE A 80 -23.64 8.24 10.80
N ALA A 81 -23.94 7.27 9.94
CA ALA A 81 -25.21 7.17 9.21
C ALA A 81 -26.40 6.69 10.09
N ASN A 82 -26.20 6.49 11.39
CA ASN A 82 -27.21 5.99 12.33
C ASN A 82 -27.87 4.67 11.86
N LEU A 83 -27.09 3.77 11.25
CA LEU A 83 -27.61 2.48 10.82
C LEU A 83 -27.90 1.57 12.02
N PRO A 84 -28.84 0.61 11.89
CA PRO A 84 -29.11 -0.36 12.95
C PRO A 84 -27.84 -1.12 13.35
N GLY A 85 -27.68 -1.41 14.66
CA GLY A 85 -26.47 -2.06 15.18
C GLY A 85 -26.11 -3.40 14.53
N TRP A 86 -27.09 -4.14 14.01
CA TRP A 86 -26.82 -5.38 13.25
C TRP A 86 -26.12 -5.11 11.91
N VAL A 87 -26.37 -3.97 11.27
CA VAL A 87 -25.68 -3.54 10.04
C VAL A 87 -24.24 -3.17 10.37
N VAL A 88 -24.04 -2.39 11.43
CA VAL A 88 -22.70 -2.02 11.93
C VAL A 88 -21.89 -3.28 12.23
N GLY A 89 -22.48 -4.23 12.97
CA GLY A 89 -21.85 -5.51 13.29
C GLY A 89 -21.52 -6.35 12.05
N LEU A 90 -22.40 -6.37 11.04
CA LEU A 90 -22.14 -7.10 9.79
C LEU A 90 -21.00 -6.47 8.98
N ILE A 91 -20.94 -5.13 8.91
CA ILE A 91 -19.87 -4.40 8.22
C ILE A 91 -18.53 -4.62 8.93
N ALA A 92 -18.49 -4.50 10.26
CA ALA A 92 -17.29 -4.77 11.05
C ALA A 92 -16.82 -6.22 10.88
N ALA A 93 -17.73 -7.20 10.96
CA ALA A 93 -17.40 -8.61 10.73
C ALA A 93 -16.87 -8.86 9.31
N GLY A 94 -17.48 -8.25 8.29
CA GLY A 94 -17.01 -8.32 6.91
C GLY A 94 -15.62 -7.73 6.72
N GLY A 95 -15.33 -6.57 7.32
CA GLY A 95 -14.01 -5.93 7.29
C GLY A 95 -12.93 -6.80 7.92
N ILE A 96 -13.19 -7.36 9.10
CA ILE A 96 -12.27 -8.29 9.78
C ILE A 96 -12.07 -9.55 8.93
N ALA A 97 -13.14 -10.12 8.38
CA ALA A 97 -13.06 -11.32 7.54
C ALA A 97 -12.21 -11.09 6.27
N ALA A 98 -12.37 -9.94 5.61
CA ALA A 98 -11.58 -9.58 4.43
C ALA A 98 -10.09 -9.38 4.77
N ALA A 99 -9.79 -8.70 5.87
CA ALA A 99 -8.42 -8.49 6.34
C ALA A 99 -7.74 -9.83 6.67
N LEU A 100 -8.42 -10.71 7.42
CA LEU A 100 -7.89 -12.03 7.79
C LEU A 100 -7.70 -12.96 6.58
N SER A 101 -8.62 -12.93 5.61
CA SER A 101 -8.51 -13.72 4.39
C SER A 101 -7.27 -13.33 3.56
N THR A 102 -7.04 -12.02 3.43
CA THR A 102 -5.88 -11.49 2.70
C THR A 102 -4.57 -11.79 3.46
N ALA A 103 -4.55 -11.57 4.77
CA ALA A 103 -3.38 -11.83 5.61
C ALA A 103 -2.96 -13.31 5.56
N ALA A 104 -3.92 -14.24 5.67
CA ALA A 104 -3.64 -15.68 5.58
C ALA A 104 -3.04 -16.06 4.21
N GLY A 105 -3.59 -15.50 3.12
CA GLY A 105 -3.08 -15.73 1.76
C GLY A 105 -1.66 -15.22 1.57
N LEU A 106 -1.37 -13.98 2.00
CA LEU A 106 -0.05 -13.37 1.90
C LEU A 106 0.98 -14.09 2.78
N LEU A 107 0.60 -14.51 3.99
CA LEU A 107 1.48 -15.29 4.86
C LEU A 107 1.84 -16.65 4.25
N LEU A 108 0.89 -17.31 3.59
CA LEU A 108 1.17 -18.54 2.87
C LEU A 108 2.09 -18.31 1.66
N ALA A 109 1.89 -17.21 0.93
CA ALA A 109 2.74 -16.82 -0.20
C ALA A 109 4.18 -16.55 0.26
N ILE A 110 4.37 -15.78 1.34
CA ILE A 110 5.70 -15.51 1.94
C ILE A 110 6.34 -16.83 2.40
N SER A 111 5.58 -17.67 3.08
CA SER A 111 6.02 -18.97 3.57
C SER A 111 6.53 -19.86 2.44
N SER A 112 5.78 -19.96 1.34
CA SER A 112 6.16 -20.72 0.14
C SER A 112 7.37 -20.11 -0.57
N ALA A 113 7.43 -18.79 -0.72
CA ALA A 113 8.56 -18.11 -1.34
C ALA A 113 9.88 -18.38 -0.58
N ILE A 114 9.83 -18.41 0.75
CA ILE A 114 11.02 -18.68 1.57
C ILE A 114 11.34 -20.17 1.59
N SER A 115 10.36 -21.06 1.82
CA SER A 115 10.64 -22.50 1.93
C SER A 115 10.97 -23.15 0.60
N HIS A 116 10.15 -22.89 -0.43
CA HIS A 116 10.23 -23.57 -1.72
C HIS A 116 11.16 -22.84 -2.70
N ASP A 117 10.98 -21.53 -2.89
CA ASP A 117 11.72 -20.81 -3.92
C ASP A 117 13.14 -20.48 -3.44
N LEU A 118 13.29 -19.95 -2.23
CA LEU A 118 14.61 -19.59 -1.71
C LEU A 118 15.34 -20.82 -1.16
N ILE A 119 14.78 -21.51 -0.17
CA ILE A 119 15.52 -22.58 0.51
C ILE A 119 15.63 -23.81 -0.37
N LYS A 120 14.52 -24.41 -0.84
CA LYS A 120 14.58 -25.64 -1.62
C LYS A 120 15.19 -25.40 -3.01
N THR A 121 14.75 -24.40 -3.75
CA THR A 121 15.20 -24.24 -5.14
C THR A 121 16.62 -23.65 -5.23
N MET A 122 16.97 -22.66 -4.39
CA MET A 122 18.25 -21.94 -4.53
C MET A 122 19.35 -22.38 -3.55
N ILE A 123 19.03 -22.63 -2.27
CA ILE A 123 20.05 -22.84 -1.21
C ILE A 123 20.34 -24.32 -0.95
N ASN A 124 19.30 -25.14 -0.78
CA ASN A 124 19.38 -26.56 -0.44
C ASN A 124 18.33 -27.40 -1.19
N PRO A 125 18.60 -27.78 -2.46
CA PRO A 125 17.73 -28.65 -3.26
C PRO A 125 17.45 -30.04 -2.69
N LYS A 126 18.22 -30.46 -1.69
CA LYS A 126 18.10 -31.78 -1.06
C LYS A 126 17.38 -31.71 0.30
N ILE A 127 16.79 -30.57 0.66
CA ILE A 127 16.01 -30.45 1.89
C ILE A 127 14.87 -31.48 1.90
N SER A 128 14.67 -32.15 3.04
CA SER A 128 13.56 -33.09 3.20
C SER A 128 12.22 -32.35 3.28
N GLU A 129 11.13 -33.02 2.95
CA GLU A 129 9.77 -32.44 3.07
C GLU A 129 9.47 -31.93 4.48
N LYS A 130 9.93 -32.67 5.50
CA LYS A 130 9.82 -32.25 6.90
C LYS A 130 10.62 -30.97 7.18
N GLY A 131 11.81 -30.84 6.61
CA GLY A 131 12.65 -29.65 6.74
C GLY A 131 12.05 -28.45 6.01
N GLU A 132 11.53 -28.64 4.81
CA GLU A 132 10.82 -27.61 4.04
C GLU A 132 9.59 -27.10 4.79
N MET A 133 8.78 -28.01 5.35
CA MET A 133 7.60 -27.66 6.15
C MET A 133 7.98 -26.90 7.44
N LEU A 134 9.10 -27.27 8.08
CA LEU A 134 9.61 -26.54 9.23
C LEU A 134 10.05 -25.12 8.85
N ALA A 135 10.79 -24.98 7.75
CA ALA A 135 11.20 -23.68 7.23
C ALA A 135 10.00 -22.79 6.89
N ALA A 136 8.97 -23.37 6.27
CA ALA A 136 7.71 -22.68 5.96
C ALA A 136 7.04 -22.12 7.23
N ARG A 137 6.94 -22.92 8.29
CA ARG A 137 6.34 -22.50 9.58
C ARG A 137 7.17 -21.45 10.31
N ILE A 138 8.50 -21.58 10.32
CA ILE A 138 9.40 -20.59 10.92
C ILE A 138 9.30 -19.26 10.17
N SER A 139 9.28 -19.31 8.84
CA SER A 139 9.09 -18.13 7.99
C SER A 139 7.76 -17.43 8.28
N MET A 140 6.67 -18.20 8.42
CA MET A 140 5.35 -17.66 8.73
C MET A 140 5.33 -16.99 10.11
N ALA A 141 5.94 -17.63 11.12
CA ALA A 141 6.04 -17.07 12.47
C ALA A 141 6.86 -15.76 12.47
N GLY A 142 8.00 -15.73 11.78
CA GLY A 142 8.81 -14.52 11.63
C GLY A 142 8.06 -13.39 10.91
N ALA A 143 7.32 -13.71 9.85
CA ALA A 143 6.48 -12.75 9.13
C ALA A 143 5.37 -12.18 10.01
N ILE A 144 4.71 -13.01 10.83
CA ILE A 144 3.69 -12.54 11.80
C ILE A 144 4.31 -11.59 12.83
N LEU A 145 5.46 -11.93 13.40
CA LEU A 145 6.14 -11.05 14.37
C LEU A 145 6.50 -9.70 13.76
N LEU A 146 7.03 -9.69 12.54
CA LEU A 146 7.37 -8.46 11.83
C LEU A 146 6.12 -7.65 11.46
N ALA A 147 5.07 -8.30 10.95
CA ALA A 147 3.81 -7.65 10.60
C ALA A 147 3.13 -7.03 11.83
N THR A 148 3.13 -7.73 12.97
CA THR A 148 2.62 -7.20 14.25
C THR A 148 3.44 -5.99 14.71
N TYR A 149 4.77 -6.06 14.62
CA TYR A 149 5.64 -4.93 14.99
C TYR A 149 5.37 -3.68 14.13
N LEU A 150 5.26 -3.86 12.81
CA LEU A 150 4.94 -2.78 11.87
C LEU A 150 3.49 -2.30 12.00
N GLY A 151 2.55 -3.17 12.40
CA GLY A 151 1.17 -2.78 12.68
C GLY A 151 1.02 -1.92 13.94
N LEU A 152 1.87 -2.16 14.95
CA LEU A 152 1.94 -1.32 16.15
C LEU A 152 2.67 0.01 15.91
N ASN A 153 3.57 0.06 14.91
CA ASN A 153 4.34 1.25 14.54
C ASN A 153 4.19 1.51 13.02
N PRO A 154 2.99 1.89 12.57
CA PRO A 154 2.71 1.99 11.14
C PRO A 154 3.56 3.10 10.50
N PRO A 155 4.29 2.82 9.40
CA PRO A 155 5.11 3.83 8.72
C PRO A 155 4.27 4.86 7.93
N GLY A 156 2.96 4.65 7.87
CA GLY A 156 1.95 5.49 7.25
C GLY A 156 0.59 4.80 7.38
N PHE A 157 -0.50 5.45 6.97
CA PHE A 157 -1.81 4.79 7.01
C PHE A 157 -1.87 3.61 6.03
N ALA A 158 -2.81 2.68 6.25
CA ALA A 158 -2.80 1.38 5.57
C ALA A 158 -2.69 1.49 4.03
N ALA A 159 -3.51 2.33 3.39
CA ALA A 159 -3.49 2.46 1.93
C ALA A 159 -2.18 3.04 1.37
N GLN A 160 -1.49 3.92 2.11
CA GLN A 160 -0.16 4.42 1.71
C GLN A 160 0.88 3.30 1.69
N THR A 161 0.89 2.45 2.73
CA THR A 161 1.84 1.34 2.81
C THR A 161 1.63 0.33 1.68
N VAL A 162 0.36 0.08 1.32
CA VAL A 162 -0.01 -0.77 0.19
C VAL A 162 0.41 -0.14 -1.15
N ALA A 163 0.19 1.17 -1.33
CA ALA A 163 0.63 1.89 -2.53
C ALA A 163 2.15 1.82 -2.72
N LEU A 164 2.93 1.95 -1.64
CA LEU A 164 4.39 1.80 -1.68
C LEU A 164 4.81 0.38 -2.08
N ALA A 165 4.19 -0.64 -1.48
CA ALA A 165 4.49 -2.04 -1.78
C ALA A 165 4.20 -2.37 -3.26
N PHE A 166 3.04 -1.95 -3.78
CA PHE A 166 2.71 -2.10 -5.20
C PHE A 166 3.59 -1.25 -6.10
N GLY A 167 4.00 -0.06 -5.67
CA GLY A 167 4.94 0.78 -6.41
C GLY A 167 6.30 0.10 -6.61
N ILE A 168 6.84 -0.50 -5.56
CA ILE A 168 8.11 -1.25 -5.60
C ILE A 168 7.99 -2.52 -6.46
N ALA A 169 6.92 -3.30 -6.27
CA ALA A 169 6.66 -4.50 -7.06
C ALA A 169 6.42 -4.17 -8.55
N GLY A 170 5.66 -3.11 -8.82
CA GLY A 170 5.36 -2.60 -10.15
C GLY A 170 6.60 -2.04 -10.86
N ALA A 171 7.52 -1.40 -10.13
CA ALA A 171 8.76 -0.91 -10.71
C ALA A 171 9.76 -2.02 -11.06
N SER A 172 9.65 -3.19 -10.42
CA SER A 172 10.63 -4.28 -10.55
C SER A 172 10.09 -5.47 -11.34
N LEU A 173 9.10 -6.17 -10.81
CA LEU A 173 8.61 -7.44 -11.34
C LEU A 173 7.75 -7.28 -12.59
N PHE A 174 6.86 -6.27 -12.61
CA PHE A 174 5.89 -6.11 -13.69
C PHE A 174 6.54 -5.97 -15.07
N PRO A 175 7.54 -5.07 -15.30
CA PRO A 175 8.19 -4.96 -16.61
C PRO A 175 8.91 -6.24 -17.02
N ALA A 176 9.57 -6.92 -16.08
CA ALA A 176 10.29 -8.17 -16.36
C ALA A 176 9.33 -9.29 -16.78
N LEU A 177 8.19 -9.44 -16.09
CA LEU A 177 7.15 -10.41 -16.45
C LEU A 177 6.50 -10.06 -17.79
N MET A 178 6.12 -8.80 -17.98
CA MET A 178 5.55 -8.32 -19.24
C MET A 178 6.50 -8.57 -20.42
N MET A 179 7.76 -8.16 -20.33
CA MET A 179 8.71 -8.39 -21.42
C MET A 179 9.09 -9.86 -21.57
N GLY A 180 9.09 -10.66 -20.50
CA GLY A 180 9.33 -12.10 -20.57
C GLY A 180 8.24 -12.85 -21.33
N ILE A 181 6.97 -12.48 -21.14
CA ILE A 181 5.83 -13.07 -21.87
C ILE A 181 5.69 -12.44 -23.27
N PHE A 182 6.01 -11.15 -23.39
CA PHE A 182 5.74 -10.36 -24.59
C PHE A 182 6.95 -10.00 -25.47
N SER A 183 8.14 -10.54 -25.22
CA SER A 183 9.30 -10.30 -26.08
C SER A 183 10.14 -11.56 -26.24
N LYS A 184 10.27 -12.03 -27.48
CA LYS A 184 11.21 -13.12 -27.81
C LYS A 184 12.67 -12.71 -27.60
N ARG A 185 12.94 -11.39 -27.51
CA ARG A 185 14.30 -10.87 -27.39
C ARG A 185 14.78 -10.77 -25.95
N MET A 186 13.84 -10.71 -24.98
CA MET A 186 14.16 -10.51 -23.57
C MET A 186 15.01 -11.67 -23.04
N ASN A 187 16.10 -11.34 -22.35
CA ASN A 187 17.03 -12.31 -21.76
C ASN A 187 17.21 -12.03 -20.26
N ASN A 188 17.86 -12.97 -19.55
CA ASN A 188 18.09 -12.87 -18.12
C ASN A 188 18.90 -11.62 -17.72
N LYS A 189 19.93 -11.25 -18.50
CA LYS A 189 20.77 -10.07 -18.26
C LYS A 189 19.95 -8.78 -18.29
N GLY A 190 19.11 -8.62 -19.32
CA GLY A 190 18.20 -7.49 -19.47
C GLY A 190 17.15 -7.44 -18.37
N ALA A 191 16.50 -8.56 -18.07
CA ALA A 191 15.50 -8.64 -17.01
C ALA A 191 16.08 -8.26 -15.64
N ILE A 192 17.24 -8.82 -15.27
CA ILE A 192 17.90 -8.52 -13.98
C ILE A 192 18.32 -7.05 -13.91
N ALA A 193 18.94 -6.52 -14.97
CA ALA A 193 19.37 -5.11 -15.01
C ALA A 193 18.19 -4.13 -14.90
N GLY A 194 17.09 -4.43 -15.60
CA GLY A 194 15.85 -3.66 -15.50
C GLY A 194 15.24 -3.72 -14.10
N MET A 195 15.09 -4.93 -13.54
CA MET A 195 14.57 -5.14 -12.19
C MET A 195 15.37 -4.38 -11.14
N LEU A 196 16.70 -4.50 -11.17
CA LEU A 196 17.58 -3.81 -10.23
C LEU A 196 17.50 -2.29 -10.39
N THR A 197 17.52 -1.78 -11.62
CA THR A 197 17.49 -0.33 -11.84
C THR A 197 16.14 0.27 -11.44
N GLY A 198 15.03 -0.36 -11.83
CA GLY A 198 13.69 0.07 -11.43
C GLY A 198 13.52 0.03 -9.90
N LEU A 199 13.98 -1.04 -9.25
CA LEU A 199 13.94 -1.18 -7.80
C LEU A 199 14.78 -0.09 -7.10
N ILE A 200 16.05 0.08 -7.50
CA ILE A 200 16.97 1.02 -6.88
C ILE A 200 16.48 2.46 -7.07
N CYS A 201 16.10 2.85 -8.28
CA CYS A 201 15.58 4.20 -8.53
C CYS A 201 14.33 4.49 -7.69
N THR A 202 13.42 3.51 -7.58
CA THR A 202 12.19 3.68 -6.81
C THR A 202 12.46 3.77 -5.31
N LEU A 203 13.31 2.90 -4.78
CA LEU A 203 13.68 2.93 -3.35
C LEU A 203 14.44 4.20 -2.98
N LEU A 204 15.40 4.63 -3.81
CA LEU A 204 16.13 5.88 -3.57
C LEU A 204 15.16 7.07 -3.55
N TYR A 205 14.19 7.12 -4.46
CA TYR A 205 13.18 8.16 -4.45
C TYR A 205 12.34 8.11 -3.18
N ILE A 206 11.78 6.94 -2.83
CA ILE A 206 10.98 6.77 -1.61
C ILE A 206 11.76 7.20 -0.36
N PHE A 207 12.98 6.67 -0.16
CA PHE A 207 13.78 6.97 1.04
C PHE A 207 14.25 8.42 1.12
N THR A 208 14.40 9.10 -0.02
CA THR A 208 14.73 10.54 -0.04
C THR A 208 13.67 11.38 0.69
N TYR A 209 12.39 11.03 0.56
CA TYR A 209 11.27 11.80 1.13
C TYR A 209 10.65 11.18 2.39
N LEU A 210 10.60 9.84 2.48
CA LEU A 210 9.99 9.12 3.60
C LEU A 210 11.00 8.66 4.66
N GLY A 211 12.31 8.84 4.39
CA GLY A 211 13.38 8.39 5.27
C GLY A 211 13.90 7.00 4.92
N TRP A 212 15.17 6.78 5.25
CA TRP A 212 15.85 5.50 5.10
C TRP A 212 15.23 4.47 6.03
N PHE A 213 14.80 3.34 5.44
CA PHE A 213 14.10 2.27 6.15
C PHE A 213 12.86 2.73 6.93
N PHE A 214 12.24 3.84 6.51
CA PHE A 214 11.09 4.46 7.18
C PHE A 214 11.40 4.92 8.62
N ILE A 215 12.67 5.19 8.94
CA ILE A 215 13.07 5.71 10.23
C ILE A 215 12.83 7.24 10.26
N PRO A 216 12.03 7.76 11.19
CA PRO A 216 11.76 9.20 11.28
C PRO A 216 13.05 10.03 11.38
N GLY A 217 13.10 11.15 10.65
CA GLY A 217 14.22 12.09 10.65
C GLY A 217 15.43 11.70 9.77
N THR A 218 15.36 10.59 9.06
CA THR A 218 16.41 10.17 8.10
C THR A 218 16.15 10.62 6.66
N ASN A 219 15.02 11.29 6.41
CA ASN A 219 14.68 11.82 5.08
C ASN A 219 15.64 12.95 4.69
N MET A 220 15.99 13.00 3.40
CA MET A 220 16.93 14.00 2.86
C MET A 220 16.21 15.27 2.40
N LEU A 221 14.97 15.13 1.95
CA LEU A 221 14.11 16.24 1.53
C LEU A 221 12.78 16.18 2.28
N ALA A 222 12.13 17.33 2.45
CA ALA A 222 10.78 17.38 2.98
C ALA A 222 9.82 16.81 1.93
N ASN A 223 8.88 15.96 2.37
CA ASN A 223 7.87 15.35 1.50
C ASN A 223 6.75 16.37 1.17
N THR A 224 7.09 17.38 0.39
CA THR A 224 6.18 18.46 -0.03
C THR A 224 6.13 18.55 -1.56
N PRO A 225 4.99 18.96 -2.16
CA PRO A 225 4.86 19.09 -3.60
C PRO A 225 5.96 19.91 -4.27
N ASP A 226 6.46 20.93 -3.59
CA ASP A 226 7.54 21.80 -4.08
C ASP A 226 8.89 21.08 -4.26
N ASN A 227 9.14 20.04 -3.44
CA ASN A 227 10.37 19.26 -3.49
C ASN A 227 10.26 18.04 -4.41
N TRP A 228 9.05 17.65 -4.82
CA TRP A 228 8.87 16.46 -5.65
C TRP A 228 9.46 16.64 -7.04
N ILE A 229 10.25 15.65 -7.47
CA ILE A 229 10.79 15.65 -8.83
C ILE A 229 9.62 15.49 -9.80
N LEU A 230 9.48 16.48 -10.71
CA LEU A 230 8.40 16.53 -11.70
C LEU A 230 6.99 16.53 -11.07
N GLY A 231 6.85 16.95 -9.79
CA GLY A 231 5.58 16.93 -9.07
C GLY A 231 5.06 15.52 -8.75
N ILE A 232 5.91 14.50 -8.83
CA ILE A 232 5.51 13.10 -8.62
C ILE A 232 5.68 12.74 -7.14
N SER A 233 4.57 12.46 -6.47
CA SER A 233 4.60 11.94 -5.09
C SER A 233 5.42 10.64 -5.00
N PRO A 234 6.17 10.44 -3.91
CA PRO A 234 6.89 9.18 -3.65
C PRO A 234 5.99 7.94 -3.72
N LEU A 235 4.72 8.07 -3.36
CA LEU A 235 3.72 7.00 -3.41
C LEU A 235 3.42 6.53 -4.85
N SER A 236 3.60 7.41 -5.83
CA SER A 236 3.29 7.17 -7.24
C SER A 236 4.53 6.91 -8.11
N PHE A 237 5.73 7.03 -7.53
CA PHE A 237 6.98 6.93 -8.29
C PHE A 237 7.24 5.53 -8.87
N GLY A 238 6.56 4.49 -8.37
CA GLY A 238 6.64 3.13 -8.93
C GLY A 238 6.34 3.04 -10.43
N ALA A 239 5.46 3.91 -10.95
CA ALA A 239 5.19 3.98 -12.38
C ALA A 239 6.40 4.47 -13.19
N VAL A 240 7.11 5.49 -12.68
CA VAL A 240 8.35 5.99 -13.26
C VAL A 240 9.45 4.93 -13.17
N GLY A 241 9.57 4.26 -12.02
CA GLY A 241 10.46 3.13 -11.83
C GLY A 241 10.22 2.00 -12.85
N ALA A 242 8.95 1.71 -13.16
CA ALA A 242 8.59 0.72 -14.18
C ALA A 242 9.03 1.16 -15.58
N LEU A 243 8.88 2.43 -15.94
CA LEU A 243 9.37 2.97 -17.22
C LEU A 243 10.89 2.87 -17.33
N ILE A 244 11.61 3.21 -16.26
CA ILE A 244 13.07 3.06 -16.18
C ILE A 244 13.46 1.60 -16.38
N ASN A 245 12.77 0.67 -15.73
CA ASN A 245 13.00 -0.76 -15.89
C ASN A 245 12.76 -1.22 -17.33
N PHE A 246 11.63 -0.86 -17.97
CA PHE A 246 11.40 -1.15 -19.39
C PHE A 246 12.54 -0.66 -20.27
N ALA A 247 12.97 0.60 -20.08
CA ALA A 247 14.03 1.20 -20.87
C ALA A 247 15.37 0.46 -20.69
N VAL A 248 15.79 0.23 -19.44
CA VAL A 248 17.05 -0.43 -19.14
C VAL A 248 17.04 -1.89 -19.58
N ALA A 249 15.95 -2.62 -19.31
CA ALA A 249 15.83 -4.01 -19.71
C ALA A 249 15.90 -4.15 -21.23
N PHE A 250 15.23 -3.27 -21.99
CA PHE A 250 15.26 -3.29 -23.44
C PHE A 250 16.66 -2.97 -23.99
N VAL A 251 17.31 -1.94 -23.47
CA VAL A 251 18.68 -1.55 -23.88
C VAL A 251 19.68 -2.68 -23.58
N VAL A 252 19.69 -3.18 -22.35
CA VAL A 252 20.62 -4.25 -21.93
C VAL A 252 20.32 -5.55 -22.66
N SER A 253 19.05 -5.90 -22.84
CA SER A 253 18.67 -7.09 -23.61
C SER A 253 19.22 -7.00 -25.02
N ASN A 254 19.02 -5.89 -25.73
CA ASN A 254 19.52 -5.70 -27.09
C ASN A 254 21.05 -5.67 -27.19
N ALA A 255 21.72 -5.16 -26.18
CA ALA A 255 23.19 -5.10 -26.11
C ALA A 255 23.85 -6.42 -25.68
N THR A 256 23.08 -7.42 -25.26
CA THR A 256 23.58 -8.72 -24.78
C THR A 256 23.08 -9.87 -25.63
N ASP A 257 23.58 -11.09 -25.40
CA ASP A 257 23.26 -12.26 -26.21
C ASP A 257 21.76 -12.54 -26.30
N ALA A 258 21.28 -12.90 -27.49
CA ALA A 258 19.90 -13.32 -27.66
C ALA A 258 19.61 -14.58 -26.83
N PRO A 259 18.38 -14.73 -26.29
CA PRO A 259 18.00 -15.94 -25.60
C PRO A 259 18.06 -17.16 -26.56
N PRO A 260 18.36 -18.38 -26.05
CA PRO A 260 18.39 -19.58 -26.86
C PRO A 260 17.08 -19.80 -27.63
N GLN A 261 17.14 -20.45 -28.80
CA GLN A 261 15.97 -20.64 -29.67
C GLN A 261 14.81 -21.33 -28.94
N GLU A 262 15.11 -22.33 -28.10
CA GLU A 262 14.12 -23.03 -27.28
C GLU A 262 13.29 -22.07 -26.40
N ILE A 263 13.91 -21.02 -25.83
CA ILE A 263 13.23 -20.02 -25.01
C ILE A 263 12.38 -19.10 -25.88
N GLN A 264 12.85 -18.74 -27.07
CA GLN A 264 12.08 -17.92 -28.01
C GLN A 264 10.83 -18.68 -28.49
N ASP A 265 10.99 -19.96 -28.79
CA ASP A 265 9.91 -20.86 -29.20
C ASP A 265 8.91 -21.08 -28.05
N LEU A 266 9.39 -21.18 -26.80
CA LEU A 266 8.54 -21.24 -25.62
C LEU A 266 7.67 -19.99 -25.50
N VAL A 267 8.26 -18.79 -25.58
CA VAL A 267 7.51 -17.51 -25.54
C VAL A 267 6.48 -17.44 -26.67
N GLU A 268 6.83 -17.90 -27.87
CA GLU A 268 5.91 -17.96 -29.00
C GLU A 268 4.75 -18.93 -28.76
N SER A 269 5.01 -20.11 -28.20
CA SER A 269 3.98 -21.10 -27.89
C SER A 269 2.99 -20.63 -26.82
N VAL A 270 3.45 -19.82 -25.86
CA VAL A 270 2.57 -19.21 -24.84
C VAL A 270 1.67 -18.14 -25.45
N ARG A 271 2.17 -17.40 -26.45
CA ARG A 271 1.43 -16.34 -27.16
C ARG A 271 0.44 -16.88 -28.17
N TYR A 272 0.85 -17.89 -28.93
CA TYR A 272 0.08 -18.53 -29.97
C TYR A 272 -0.04 -20.01 -29.63
N PRO A 273 -0.93 -20.37 -28.70
CA PRO A 273 -1.11 -21.76 -28.31
C PRO A 273 -1.46 -22.59 -29.54
N LYS A 274 -0.64 -23.61 -29.81
CA LYS A 274 -0.86 -24.59 -30.89
C LYS A 274 -2.21 -25.25 -30.65
N GLY A 275 -3.25 -24.79 -31.35
CA GLY A 275 -4.63 -25.22 -31.11
C GLY A 275 -5.69 -24.11 -31.20
N ALA A 276 -5.31 -22.83 -31.27
CA ALA A 276 -6.21 -21.77 -31.76
C ALA A 276 -6.37 -21.90 -33.30
N GLY A 277 -6.88 -23.05 -33.73
CA GLY A 277 -7.15 -23.36 -35.11
C GLY A 277 -8.31 -22.52 -35.63
N ALA A 278 -8.14 -22.07 -36.87
CA ALA A 278 -9.12 -21.47 -37.78
C ALA A 278 -10.55 -21.35 -37.25
N ALA A 279 -11.07 -20.11 -37.24
CA ALA A 279 -12.51 -19.88 -37.26
C ALA A 279 -13.10 -20.74 -38.40
N VAL A 280 -13.93 -21.70 -38.03
CA VAL A 280 -14.79 -22.40 -38.98
C VAL A 280 -15.90 -21.40 -39.28
N ASP A 281 -15.87 -20.78 -40.45
CA ASP A 281 -16.98 -19.95 -40.94
C ASP A 281 -18.28 -20.76 -40.83
N HIS A 282 -19.31 -20.15 -40.24
CA HIS A 282 -20.67 -20.68 -40.16
C HIS A 282 -21.47 -20.32 -41.41
#